data_AF-A0A926PJ60-F1
#
_entry.id   AF-A0A926PJ60-F1
#
_cell.length_a   1.000
_cell.length_b   1.000
_cell.length_c   1.000
_cell.angle_alpha   90.00
_cell.angle_beta   90.00
_cell.angle_gamma   90.00
#
_symmetry.space_group_name_H-M   'P 1'
#
loop_
_entity.id
_entity.type
_entity.pdbx_description
1 polymer ?
#
loop_
_entity_poly.entity_id
_entity_poly.type
_entity_poly.pdbx_seq_one_letter_code
_entity_poly.pdbx_strand_id
1 'polypeptide(L)' 'MANSPFSANPTDPAHLSDSQMWESLKLAISESSGFQRWQLDRSLQEIDLDALVHQYLRETLETLAY' A
#
# COMPACT_ATOMS: atom_id res chain seq x y z
N MET A 1 -31.93 -3.66 -30.38
CA MET A 1 -30.89 -4.63 -29.94
C MET A 1 -29.56 -4.06 -30.44
N ALA A 2 -28.57 -3.65 -29.66
CA ALA A 2 -28.27 -3.76 -28.24
C ALA A 2 -27.54 -2.49 -27.77
N ASN A 3 -27.92 -1.97 -26.61
CA ASN A 3 -27.22 -0.90 -25.90
C ASN A 3 -26.03 -1.50 -25.16
N SER A 4 -24.82 -1.18 -25.61
CA SER A 4 -23.56 -1.55 -24.98
C SER A 4 -23.52 -1.07 -23.53
N PRO A 5 -23.27 -1.94 -22.53
CA PRO A 5 -23.04 -1.46 -21.18
C PRO A 5 -21.73 -0.69 -21.16
N PHE A 6 -21.77 0.54 -20.65
CA PHE A 6 -20.61 1.36 -20.31
C PHE A 6 -19.53 0.49 -19.66
N SER A 7 -18.34 0.44 -20.26
CA SER A 7 -17.13 -0.01 -19.57
C SER A 7 -16.97 0.86 -18.33
N ALA A 8 -17.31 0.31 -17.17
CA ALA A 8 -16.90 0.86 -15.89
C ALA A 8 -15.37 0.86 -15.88
N ASN A 9 -14.78 2.00 -16.20
CA ASN A 9 -13.33 2.19 -16.15
C ASN A 9 -12.95 2.25 -14.66
N PRO A 10 -12.22 1.26 -14.12
CA PRO A 10 -11.92 1.16 -12.68
C PRO A 10 -10.83 2.13 -12.22
N THR A 11 -10.51 3.17 -12.99
CA THR A 11 -9.32 4.02 -12.81
C THR A 11 -9.68 5.49 -12.56
N ASP A 12 -10.76 5.75 -11.82
CA ASP A 12 -11.02 7.10 -11.31
C ASP A 12 -10.49 7.22 -9.87
N PRO A 13 -9.33 7.89 -9.65
CA PRO A 13 -8.75 8.07 -8.33
C PRO A 13 -9.53 9.08 -7.45
N ALA A 14 -10.56 9.76 -7.98
CA ALA A 14 -11.31 10.77 -7.22
C ALA A 14 -12.41 10.18 -6.32
N HIS A 15 -12.68 8.87 -6.43
CA HIS A 15 -13.69 8.15 -5.64
C HIS A 15 -13.12 7.04 -4.74
N LEU A 16 -11.80 6.94 -4.61
CA LEU A 16 -11.18 5.99 -3.67
C LEU A 16 -11.55 6.39 -2.25
N SER A 17 -12.33 5.55 -1.58
CA SER A 17 -12.55 5.69 -0.13
C SER A 17 -11.19 5.68 0.57
N ASP A 18 -11.07 6.39 1.68
CA ASP A 18 -9.82 6.48 2.47
C ASP A 18 -9.20 5.09 2.71
N SER A 19 -10.05 4.07 2.95
CA SER A 19 -9.62 2.68 3.03
C SER A 19 -9.01 2.12 1.75
N GLN A 20 -9.54 2.40 0.55
CA GLN A 20 -8.93 1.95 -0.70
C GLN A 20 -7.64 2.68 -1.04
N MET A 21 -7.52 3.96 -0.65
CA MET A 21 -6.25 4.68 -0.73
C MET A 21 -5.21 4.02 0.18
N TRP A 22 -5.60 3.66 1.41
CA TRP A 22 -4.73 2.95 2.35
C TRP A 22 -4.31 1.57 1.81
N GLU A 23 -5.23 0.76 1.29
CA GLU A 23 -4.89 -0.53 0.67
C GLU A 23 -3.89 -0.37 -0.48
N SER A 24 -4.11 0.62 -1.35
CA SER A 24 -3.23 0.88 -2.50
C SER A 24 -1.84 1.35 -2.06
N LEU A 25 -1.78 2.19 -1.01
CA LEU A 25 -0.53 2.65 -0.42
C LEU A 25 0.24 1.48 0.19
N LYS A 26 -0.44 0.62 0.96
CA LYS A 26 0.15 -0.58 1.54
C LYS A 26 0.74 -1.46 0.45
N LEU A 27 -0.01 -1.77 -0.61
CA LEU A 27 0.48 -2.55 -1.75
C LEU A 27 1.72 -1.92 -2.38
N ALA A 28 1.68 -0.61 -2.70
CA ALA A 28 2.82 0.09 -3.29
C ALA A 28 4.07 0.05 -2.40
N ILE A 29 3.90 0.12 -1.07
CA ILE A 29 5.00 -0.02 -0.11
C ILE A 29 5.48 -1.46 -0.05
N SER A 30 4.58 -2.44 -0.04
CA SER A 30 4.88 -3.88 -0.02
C SER A 30 5.73 -4.30 -1.20
N GLU A 31 5.41 -3.75 -2.38
CA GLU A 31 6.12 -4.00 -3.63
C GLU A 31 7.42 -3.17 -3.74
N SER A 32 7.63 -2.21 -2.85
CA SER A 32 8.84 -1.39 -2.84
C SER A 32 10.05 -2.20 -2.36
N SER A 33 11.15 -2.10 -3.10
CA SER A 33 12.39 -2.80 -2.79
C SER A 33 13.00 -2.39 -1.43
N GLY A 34 12.69 -1.19 -0.94
CA GLY A 34 13.11 -0.74 0.40
C GLY A 34 12.40 -1.50 1.52
N PHE A 35 11.09 -1.71 1.37
CA PHE A 35 10.27 -2.43 2.33
C PHE A 35 10.62 -3.92 2.37
N GLN A 36 10.74 -4.58 1.21
CA GLN A 36 11.12 -6.00 1.16
C GLN A 36 12.47 -6.26 1.81
N ARG A 37 13.46 -5.37 1.59
CA ARG A 37 14.78 -5.47 2.25
C ARG A 37 14.67 -5.26 3.75
N TRP A 38 13.91 -4.26 4.20
CA TRP A 38 13.68 -3.98 5.61
C TRP A 38 12.96 -5.15 6.31
N GLN A 39 11.96 -5.74 5.67
CA GLN A 39 11.23 -6.91 6.17
C GLN A 39 12.14 -8.15 6.27
N LEU A 40 13.00 -8.36 5.26
CA LEU A 40 13.95 -9.48 5.23
C LEU A 40 15.03 -9.35 6.30
N ASP A 41 15.61 -8.16 6.46
CA ASP A 41 16.64 -7.86 7.46
C ASP A 41 16.14 -8.17 8.88
N ARG A 42 14.87 -7.83 9.15
CA ARG A 42 14.23 -8.10 10.43
C ARG A 42 13.58 -9.48 10.55
N SER A 43 13.62 -10.30 9.49
CA SER A 43 12.98 -11.62 9.43
C SER A 43 11.49 -11.60 9.81
N LEU A 44 10.76 -10.53 9.45
CA LEU A 44 9.35 -10.36 9.82
C LEU A 44 8.39 -10.92 8.75
N GLN A 45 8.73 -12.07 8.18
CA GLN A 45 7.98 -12.66 7.06
C GLN A 45 6.59 -13.20 7.47
N GLU A 46 6.38 -13.48 8.76
CA GLU A 46 5.11 -14.02 9.28
C GLU A 46 4.19 -12.97 9.92
N ILE A 47 4.55 -11.69 9.86
CA ILE A 47 3.76 -10.60 10.45
C ILE A 47 2.78 -10.05 9.42
N ASP A 48 1.62 -9.63 9.90
CA ASP A 48 0.61 -8.96 9.08
C ASP A 48 1.18 -7.75 8.34
N LEU A 49 0.86 -7.65 7.05
CA LEU A 49 1.36 -6.60 6.18
C LEU A 49 0.99 -5.20 6.70
N ASP A 50 -0.18 -5.06 7.31
CA ASP A 50 -0.64 -3.78 7.86
C ASP A 50 0.28 -3.33 9.00
N ALA A 51 0.64 -4.24 9.91
CA ALA A 51 1.56 -3.96 11.02
C ALA A 51 2.97 -3.65 10.53
N LEU A 52 3.46 -4.35 9.50
CA LEU A 52 4.76 -4.09 8.89
C LEU A 52 4.81 -2.73 8.21
N VAL A 53 3.79 -2.39 7.41
CA VAL A 53 3.70 -1.08 6.75
C VAL A 53 3.64 0.03 7.78
N HIS A 54 2.87 -0.14 8.86
CA HIS A 54 2.81 0.83 9.95
C HIS A 54 4.17 1.05 10.62
N GLN A 55 4.90 -0.05 10.90
CA GLN A 55 6.20 0.03 11.55
C GLN A 55 7.25 0.65 10.62
N TYR A 56 7.25 0.27 9.34
CA TYR A 56 8.12 0.87 8.34
C TYR A 56 7.87 2.36 8.17
N LEU A 57 6.60 2.81 8.07
CA LEU A 57 6.27 4.23 8.02
C LEU A 57 6.75 4.96 9.28
N ARG A 58 6.51 4.38 10.46
CA ARG A 58 6.94 4.99 11.72
C ARG A 58 8.45 5.20 11.74
N GLU A 59 9.23 4.16 11.44
CA GLU A 59 10.69 4.29 11.41
C GLU A 59 11.19 5.27 10.34
N THR A 60 10.55 5.26 9.16
CA THR A 60 10.91 6.20 8.08
C THR A 60 10.62 7.64 8.48
N LEU A 61 9.49 7.89 9.15
CA LEU A 61 9.12 9.21 9.68
C LEU A 61 10.02 9.65 10.83
N GLU A 62 10.38 8.75 11.74
CA GLU A 62 11.33 9.02 12.83
C GLU A 62 12.72 9.38 12.29
N THR A 63 13.17 8.70 11.23
CA THR A 63 14.46 8.97 10.58
C THR A 63 14.48 10.34 9.87
N LEU A 64 13.34 10.82 9.37
CA LEU A 64 13.20 12.13 8.73
C LEU A 64 12.94 13.28 9.72
N ALA A 65 12.65 12.97 10.98
CA ALA A 65 12.36 13.95 12.03
C ALA A 65 13.61 14.42 12.81
N TYR A 66 14.79 13.94 12.43
CA TYR A 66 16.10 14.36 12.94
C TYR A 66 16.80 15.32 11.97
#